data_AF-X1VRP7-F1
#
_entry.id   AF-X1VRP7-F1
#
_cell.length_a   1.000
_cell.length_b   1.000
_cell.length_c   1.000
_cell.angle_alpha   90.00
_cell.angle_beta   90.00
_cell.angle_gamma   90.00
#
_symmetry.space_group_name_H-M   'P 1'
#
loop_
_entity.id
_entity.type
_entity.pdbx_description
1 polymer ?
#
loop_
_entity_poly.entity_id
_entity_poly.type
_entity_poly.pdbx_seq_one_letter_code
_entity_poly.pdbx_strand_id
1 'polypeptide(L)'
;MRCGKCNGAYGVTGYGRGRKYAYYNCISYSKKGKRVCPGRRLPADELDREVIDRVRELVFSGENMRKLLDDINAATKSLRTDYGRKITELKKKAADLQLRVRRQYEAIESGKIDSSLVAERLKELRIQRDSL
;
A
#
# COMPACT_ATOMS: atom_id res chain seq x y z
N MET A 1 24.37 -10.25 -10.58
CA MET A 1 24.92 -11.55 -11.04
C MET A 1 26.44 -11.59 -10.81
N ARG A 2 26.99 -12.71 -10.32
CA ARG A 2 28.44 -12.92 -10.11
C ARG A 2 29.00 -14.01 -11.00
N CYS A 3 30.28 -13.91 -11.35
CA CYS A 3 31.01 -14.87 -12.16
C CYS A 3 31.43 -16.09 -11.33
N GLY A 4 31.00 -17.29 -11.70
CA GLY A 4 31.39 -18.53 -11.03
C GLY A 4 32.88 -18.90 -11.12
N LYS A 5 33.69 -18.19 -11.92
CA LYS A 5 35.14 -18.44 -12.07
C LYS A 5 36.01 -17.50 -11.23
N CYS A 6 35.66 -16.22 -11.15
CA CYS A 6 36.46 -15.22 -10.43
C CYS A 6 35.68 -14.43 -9.37
N ASN A 7 34.43 -14.80 -9.12
CA ASN A 7 33.47 -14.14 -8.21
C ASN A 7 33.22 -12.64 -8.46
N GLY A 8 33.75 -12.11 -9.57
CA GLY A 8 33.56 -10.73 -10.01
C GLY A 8 32.14 -10.48 -10.50
N ALA A 9 31.72 -9.22 -10.55
CA ALA A 9 30.40 -8.85 -11.05
C ALA A 9 30.31 -9.02 -12.58
N TYR A 10 29.12 -9.39 -13.06
CA TYR A 10 28.73 -9.21 -14.46
C TYR A 10 28.17 -7.80 -14.68
N GLY A 11 28.42 -7.23 -15.85
CA GLY A 11 27.82 -5.97 -16.30
C GLY A 11 27.44 -6.05 -17.77
N VAL A 12 26.47 -5.23 -18.19
CA VAL A 12 26.08 -5.14 -19.60
C VAL A 12 27.14 -4.34 -20.34
N THR A 13 27.85 -4.97 -21.28
CA THR A 13 28.87 -4.28 -22.08
C THR A 13 28.74 -4.68 -23.54
N GLY A 14 28.11 -3.82 -24.34
CA GLY A 14 27.97 -3.98 -25.78
C GLY A 14 26.58 -3.56 -26.27
N TYR A 15 26.52 -2.45 -27.00
CA TYR A 15 25.40 -2.11 -27.88
C TYR A 15 25.96 -2.10 -29.29
N GLY A 16 25.50 -3.00 -30.16
CA GLY A 16 25.93 -3.02 -31.55
C GLY A 16 25.44 -1.78 -32.31
N ARG A 17 26.24 -1.28 -33.27
CA ARG A 17 25.82 -0.22 -34.21
C ARG A 17 24.63 -0.75 -35.04
N GLY A 18 23.40 -0.42 -34.64
CA GLY A 18 22.17 -0.72 -35.38
C GLY A 18 21.37 -1.97 -34.95
N ARG A 19 21.90 -2.85 -34.08
CA ARG A 19 21.10 -3.91 -33.41
C ARG A 19 21.44 -4.01 -31.92
N LYS A 20 20.40 -4.10 -31.09
CA LYS A 20 20.45 -4.17 -29.61
C LYS A 20 20.84 -5.57 -29.09
N TYR A 21 21.95 -6.15 -29.54
CA TYR A 21 22.43 -7.38 -28.89
C TYR A 21 23.19 -7.02 -27.62
N ALA A 22 22.49 -6.99 -26.49
CA ALA A 22 23.07 -6.78 -25.18
C ALA A 22 23.65 -8.08 -24.63
N TYR A 23 24.76 -7.97 -23.89
CA TYR A 23 25.41 -9.12 -23.28
C TYR A 23 25.91 -8.78 -21.89
N TYR A 24 25.73 -9.73 -20.97
CA TYR A 24 26.38 -9.69 -19.68
C TYR A 24 27.79 -10.25 -19.80
N ASN A 25 28.79 -9.43 -19.49
CA ASN A 25 30.20 -9.81 -19.47
C ASN A 25 30.77 -9.68 -18.07
N CYS A 26 31.69 -10.59 -17.71
CA CYS A 26 32.41 -10.51 -16.46
C CYS A 26 33.30 -9.26 -16.44
N ILE A 27 33.02 -8.31 -15.53
CA ILE A 27 33.71 -7.01 -15.47
C ILE A 27 35.22 -7.19 -15.22
N SER A 28 35.60 -8.16 -14.37
CA SER A 28 37.01 -8.45 -14.10
C SER A 28 37.76 -8.90 -15.37
N TYR A 29 37.13 -9.70 -16.23
CA TYR A 29 37.68 -10.08 -17.52
C TYR A 29 37.73 -8.88 -18.47
N SER A 30 36.62 -8.13 -18.61
CA SER A 30 36.54 -6.99 -19.52
C SER A 30 37.56 -5.89 -19.20
N LYS A 31 37.90 -5.68 -17.92
CA LYS A 31 38.85 -4.63 -17.50
C LYS A 31 40.30 -5.11 -17.35
N LYS A 32 40.52 -6.35 -16.89
CA LYS A 32 41.85 -6.85 -16.51
C LYS A 32 42.36 -7.99 -17.41
N GLY A 33 41.52 -8.44 -18.34
CA GLY A 33 41.85 -9.46 -19.34
C GLY A 33 41.88 -10.90 -18.80
N LYS A 34 42.25 -11.82 -19.70
CA LYS A 34 42.21 -13.28 -19.49
C LYS A 34 43.05 -13.76 -18.31
N ARG A 35 44.12 -13.03 -17.94
CA ARG A 35 45.00 -13.36 -16.80
C ARG A 35 44.25 -13.41 -15.47
N VAL A 36 43.19 -12.61 -15.30
CA VAL A 36 42.43 -12.50 -14.05
C VAL A 36 41.19 -13.40 -14.04
N CYS A 37 40.60 -13.65 -15.20
CA CYS A 37 39.45 -14.53 -15.35
C CYS A 37 39.41 -15.01 -16.80
N PRO A 38 39.10 -16.29 -17.09
CA PRO A 38 38.93 -16.72 -18.48
C PRO A 38 37.80 -15.98 -19.21
N GLY A 39 36.86 -15.39 -18.46
CA GLY A 39 35.74 -14.64 -18.99
C GLY A 39 34.65 -15.55 -19.56
N ARG A 40 33.39 -15.12 -19.41
CA ARG A 40 32.26 -15.68 -20.16
C ARG A 40 31.36 -14.51 -20.56
N ARG A 41 30.82 -14.60 -21.77
CA ARG A 41 29.81 -13.69 -22.31
C ARG A 41 28.47 -14.43 -22.31
N LEU A 42 27.45 -13.80 -21.76
CA LEU A 42 26.10 -14.36 -21.71
C LEU A 42 25.18 -13.47 -22.57
N PRO A 43 24.39 -14.05 -23.49
CA PRO A 43 23.35 -13.31 -24.19
C PRO A 43 22.35 -12.74 -23.17
N ALA A 44 22.14 -11.42 -23.17
CA ALA A 44 21.26 -10.79 -22.18
C ALA A 44 19.82 -11.28 -22.34
N ASP A 45 19.30 -11.29 -23.57
CA ASP A 45 17.91 -11.68 -23.85
C ASP A 45 17.58 -13.11 -23.42
N GLU A 46 18.52 -14.05 -23.55
CA GLU A 46 18.33 -15.44 -23.13
C GLU A 46 18.32 -15.54 -21.60
N LEU A 47 19.33 -14.95 -20.95
CA LEU A 47 19.41 -14.96 -19.49
C LEU A 47 18.22 -14.25 -18.84
N ASP A 48 17.83 -13.09 -19.36
CA ASP A 48 16.73 -12.30 -18.81
C ASP A 48 15.40 -13.06 -18.95
N ARG A 49 15.18 -13.73 -20.09
CA ARG A 49 14.01 -14.60 -20.28
C ARG A 49 13.96 -15.71 -19.24
N GLU A 50 15.04 -16.48 -19.10
CA GLU A 50 15.12 -17.58 -18.12
C GLU A 50 14.90 -17.09 -16.68
N VAL A 51 15.47 -15.94 -16.32
CA VAL A 51 15.27 -15.34 -14.99
C VAL A 51 13.81 -14.93 -14.80
N ILE A 52 13.20 -14.27 -15.78
CA ILE A 52 11.79 -13.84 -15.72
C ILE A 52 10.88 -15.05 -15.61
N ASP A 53 11.09 -16.08 -16.41
CA ASP A 53 10.26 -17.29 -16.41
C ASP A 53 10.40 -18.03 -15.08
N ARG A 54 11.61 -18.14 -14.55
CA ARG A 54 11.80 -18.76 -13.23
C ARG A 54 11.17 -17.95 -12.10
N VAL A 55 11.27 -16.61 -12.15
CA VAL A 55 10.58 -15.74 -11.19
C VAL A 55 9.07 -15.91 -11.31
N ARG A 56 8.53 -16.04 -12.53
CA ARG A 56 7.10 -16.27 -12.74
C ARG A 56 6.65 -17.59 -12.11
N GLU A 57 7.38 -18.67 -12.36
CA GLU A 57 7.07 -19.98 -11.76
C GLU A 57 7.09 -19.95 -10.24
N LEU A 58 8.08 -19.25 -9.66
CA LEU A 58 8.23 -19.17 -8.22
C LEU A 58 7.16 -18.26 -7.61
N VAL A 59 6.96 -17.06 -8.14
CA VAL A 59 6.03 -16.07 -7.57
C VAL A 59 4.58 -16.44 -7.84
N PHE A 60 4.27 -16.88 -9.06
CA PHE A 60 2.92 -17.28 -9.46
C PHE A 60 2.69 -18.79 -9.38
N SER A 61 3.45 -19.49 -8.52
CA SER A 61 3.15 -20.87 -8.20
C SER A 61 1.73 -20.97 -7.61
N GLY A 62 1.03 -22.09 -7.86
CA GLY A 62 -0.31 -22.29 -7.33
C GLY A 62 -0.39 -22.15 -5.80
N GLU A 63 0.66 -22.58 -5.10
CA GLU A 63 0.80 -22.43 -3.65
C GLU A 63 0.91 -20.95 -3.23
N ASN A 64 1.79 -20.17 -3.88
CA ASN A 64 1.98 -18.76 -3.56
C ASN A 64 0.76 -17.92 -3.93
N MET A 65 0.09 -18.25 -5.04
CA MET A 65 -1.17 -17.63 -5.41
C MET A 65 -2.27 -17.91 -4.39
N ARG A 66 -2.36 -19.14 -3.88
CA ARG A 66 -3.33 -19.49 -2.84
C ARG A 66 -3.06 -18.75 -1.54
N LYS A 67 -1.80 -18.71 -1.11
CA LYS A 67 -1.38 -17.93 0.07
C LYS A 67 -1.71 -16.44 -0.08
N LEU A 68 -1.43 -15.86 -1.24
CA LEU A 68 -1.77 -14.46 -1.53
C LEU A 68 -3.28 -14.20 -1.43
N LEU A 69 -4.11 -15.11 -1.97
CA LEU A 69 -5.56 -15.01 -1.86
C LEU A 69 -6.02 -15.11 -0.40
N ASP A 70 -5.45 -16.01 0.39
CA ASP A 70 -5.77 -16.16 1.81
C ASP A 70 -5.40 -14.89 2.60
N ASP A 71 -4.23 -14.31 2.32
CA ASP A 71 -3.78 -13.04 2.93
C ASP A 71 -4.73 -11.88 2.58
N ILE A 72 -5.13 -11.75 1.32
CA ILE A 72 -6.10 -10.74 0.87
C ILE A 72 -7.46 -10.92 1.55
N ASN A 73 -7.94 -12.16 1.64
CA ASN A 73 -9.21 -12.47 2.29
C ASN A 73 -9.17 -12.13 3.78
N ALA A 74 -8.07 -12.47 4.46
CA ALA A 74 -7.87 -12.15 5.88
C ALA A 74 -7.83 -10.63 6.11
N ALA A 75 -7.07 -9.89 5.31
CA ALA A 75 -6.99 -8.44 5.39
C ALA A 75 -8.36 -7.78 5.15
N THR A 76 -9.08 -8.23 4.13
CA THR A 76 -10.42 -7.73 3.81
C THR A 76 -11.41 -7.99 4.93
N LYS A 77 -11.36 -9.19 5.54
CA LYS A 77 -12.22 -9.55 6.68
C LYS A 77 -11.94 -8.68 7.91
N SER A 78 -10.66 -8.42 8.20
CA SER A 78 -10.26 -7.53 9.30
C SER A 78 -10.84 -6.14 9.10
N LEU A 79 -10.61 -5.54 7.92
CA LEU A 79 -11.11 -4.21 7.58
C LEU A 79 -12.64 -4.13 7.73
N ARG A 80 -13.38 -5.10 7.19
CA ARG A 80 -14.85 -5.14 7.31
C ARG A 80 -15.31 -5.18 8.77
N THR A 81 -14.60 -5.94 9.61
CA THR A 81 -14.93 -6.05 11.03
C THR A 81 -14.71 -4.72 11.75
N ASP A 82 -13.59 -4.06 11.49
CA ASP A 82 -13.25 -2.78 12.13
C ASP A 82 -14.18 -1.65 11.68
N TYR A 83 -14.49 -1.57 10.39
CA TYR A 83 -15.51 -0.64 9.89
C TYR A 83 -16.89 -0.94 10.47
N GLY A 84 -17.28 -2.22 10.58
CA GLY A 84 -18.54 -2.62 11.19
C GLY A 84 -18.66 -2.17 12.66
N ARG A 85 -17.59 -2.33 13.44
CA ARG A 85 -17.50 -1.80 14.81
C ARG A 85 -17.63 -0.29 14.84
N LYS A 86 -16.89 0.41 13.96
CA LYS A 86 -16.91 1.88 13.92
C LYS A 86 -18.28 2.44 13.55
N ILE A 87 -18.94 1.84 12.58
CA ILE A 87 -20.31 2.19 12.19
C ILE A 87 -21.26 2.00 13.37
N THR A 88 -21.15 0.88 14.10
CA THR A 88 -22.00 0.58 15.26
C THR A 88 -21.79 1.61 16.37
N GLU A 89 -20.54 1.96 16.69
CA GLU A 89 -20.23 3.01 17.66
C GLU A 89 -20.79 4.36 17.27
N LEU A 90 -20.61 4.77 16.01
CA LEU A 90 -21.11 6.04 15.50
C LEU A 90 -22.63 6.11 15.53
N LYS A 91 -23.32 5.01 15.17
CA LYS A 91 -24.78 4.91 15.29
C LYS A 91 -25.24 5.06 16.74
N LYS A 92 -24.55 4.40 17.69
CA LYS A 92 -24.86 4.55 19.12
C LYS A 92 -24.67 5.98 19.60
N LYS A 93 -23.57 6.64 19.22
CA LYS A 93 -23.32 8.05 19.55
C LYS A 93 -24.37 8.98 18.94
N ALA A 94 -24.75 8.77 17.68
CA ALA A 94 -25.79 9.56 17.04
C ALA A 94 -27.14 9.41 17.76
N ALA A 95 -27.52 8.17 18.12
CA ALA A 95 -28.75 7.91 18.87
C ALA A 95 -28.75 8.56 20.27
N ASP A 96 -27.63 8.48 20.98
CA ASP A 96 -27.47 9.16 22.29
C ASP A 96 -27.60 10.69 22.16
N LEU A 97 -26.92 11.29 21.18
CA LEU A 97 -27.01 12.72 20.93
C LEU A 97 -28.43 13.15 20.56
N GLN A 98 -29.11 12.39 19.69
CA GLN A 98 -30.52 12.65 19.33
C GLN A 98 -31.44 12.58 20.55
N LEU A 99 -31.23 11.60 21.44
CA LEU A 99 -32.00 11.50 22.68
C LEU A 99 -31.75 12.69 23.61
N ARG A 100 -30.48 13.12 23.74
CA ARG A 100 -30.11 14.27 24.56
C ARG A 100 -30.72 15.57 24.02
N VAL A 101 -30.67 15.78 22.72
CA VAL A 101 -31.30 16.91 22.04
C VAL A 101 -32.81 16.91 22.29
N ARG A 102 -33.48 15.77 22.13
CA ARG A 102 -34.92 15.65 22.41
C ARG A 102 -35.26 16.01 23.85
N ARG A 103 -34.52 15.46 24.83
CA ARG A 103 -34.71 15.76 26.26
C ARG A 103 -34.50 17.25 26.58
N GLN A 104 -33.55 17.91 25.91
CA GLN A 104 -33.35 19.35 26.07
C GLN A 104 -34.55 20.13 25.53
N TYR A 105 -35.08 19.77 24.36
CA TYR A 105 -36.30 20.39 23.84
C TYR A 105 -37.49 20.17 24.79
N GLU A 106 -37.74 18.93 25.23
CA GLU A 106 -38.81 18.61 26.18
C GLU A 106 -38.69 19.41 27.49
N ALA A 107 -37.48 19.59 28.02
CA ALA A 107 -37.25 20.34 29.26
C ALA A 107 -37.51 21.85 29.10
N ILE A 108 -37.23 22.41 27.92
CA ILE A 108 -37.55 23.80 27.56
C ILE A 108 -39.07 23.95 27.39
N GLU A 109 -39.71 23.07 26.62
CA GLU A 109 -41.16 23.09 26.36
C GLU A 109 -41.98 22.91 27.64
N SER A 110 -41.53 22.05 28.56
CA SER A 110 -42.24 21.80 29.83
C SER A 110 -42.03 22.90 30.88
N GLY A 111 -41.29 23.97 30.57
CA GLY A 111 -40.98 25.05 31.51
C GLY A 111 -40.14 24.65 32.72
N LYS A 112 -39.45 23.49 32.66
CA LYS A 112 -38.57 23.00 33.75
C LYS A 112 -37.24 23.75 33.79
N ILE A 113 -36.88 24.39 32.69
CA ILE A 113 -35.70 25.23 32.55
C ILE A 113 -36.21 26.63 32.18
N ASP A 114 -35.70 27.66 32.86
CA ASP A 114 -35.97 29.04 32.47
C ASP A 114 -35.39 29.30 31.06
N SER A 115 -36.27 29.64 30.12
CA SER A 115 -35.94 29.86 28.72
C SER A 115 -34.96 31.02 28.53
N SER A 116 -34.87 31.93 29.50
CA SER A 116 -33.89 33.03 29.52
C SER A 116 -32.44 32.52 29.56
N LEU A 117 -32.18 31.38 30.22
CA LEU A 117 -30.84 30.78 30.36
C LEU A 117 -30.34 30.12 29.06
N VAL A 118 -31.25 29.69 28.17
CA VAL A 118 -30.90 29.02 26.91
C VAL A 118 -30.84 30.00 25.74
N ALA A 119 -31.54 31.13 25.85
CA ALA A 119 -31.67 32.13 24.79
C ALA A 119 -30.33 32.79 24.40
N GLU A 120 -29.47 33.13 25.37
CA GLU A 120 -28.13 33.68 25.08
C GLU A 120 -27.26 32.68 24.33
N ARG A 121 -27.24 31.42 24.77
CA ARG A 121 -26.45 30.36 24.13
C ARG A 121 -26.92 30.08 22.69
N LEU A 122 -28.22 30.12 22.45
CA LEU A 122 -28.81 30.01 21.10
C LEU A 122 -28.43 31.19 20.19
N LYS A 123 -28.34 32.42 20.74
CA LYS A 123 -27.86 33.59 20.02
C LYS A 123 -26.39 33.44 19.60
N GLU A 124 -25.52 33.04 20.53
CA GLU A 124 -24.09 32.81 20.24
C GLU A 124 -23.90 31.74 19.14
N LEU A 125 -24.63 30.63 19.24
CA LEU A 125 -24.56 29.54 18.26
C LEU A 125 -25.08 29.95 16.87
N ARG A 126 -26.11 30.79 16.80
CA ARG A 126 -26.58 31.37 15.53
C ARG A 126 -25.53 32.27 14.88
N ILE A 127 -24.89 33.14 15.66
CA ILE A 127 -23.83 34.03 15.17
C ILE A 127 -22.67 33.20 14.60
N GLN A 128 -22.25 32.13 15.28
CA GLN A 128 -21.19 31.23 14.80
C GLN A 128 -21.57 30.49 13.51
N ARG A 129 -22.82 30.05 13.37
CA ARG A 129 -23.33 29.41 12.15
C ARG A 129 -23.37 30.36 10.97
N ASP A 130 -23.82 31.61 11.17
CA ASP A 130 -23.98 32.58 10.09
C ASP A 130 -22.65 33.21 9.63
N SER A 131 -21.58 33.02 10.40
CA SER A 131 -20.21 33.38 10.04
C SER A 131 -19.42 32.30 9.29
N LEU A 132 -20.02 31.13 9.05
CA LEU A 132 -19.49 30.05 8.20
C LEU A 132 -20.09 30.13 6.80
#